data_AF-A0A2V3JF90-F1
#
_entry.id   AF-A0A2V3JF90-F1
#
_cell.length_a   1.000
_cell.length_b   1.000
_cell.length_c   1.000
_cell.angle_alpha   90.00
_cell.angle_beta   90.00
_cell.angle_gamma   90.00
#
_symmetry.space_group_name_H-M   'P 1'
#
loop_
_entity.id
_entity.type
_entity.pdbx_description
1 polymer ?
#
loop_
_entity_poly.entity_id
_entity_poly.type
_entity_poly.pdbx_seq_one_letter_code
_entity_poly.pdbx_strand_id
1 'polypeptide(L)'
;MIPDLLTKEEPYTGEWNDILAFQYHYDVLPGSIISRFIVRMHSSVCEHTYWRSGVVLEDKVSGNKALVKADKEDKKIYVRVSGREQTRRTLLGIIRSNFDHIHETIPGIEPEEKVPLPDHLEIVVDYRHLLVLEENNKGNFIPEGHSEEVNVKELLNGVEPEEERRG
;
A
#
# COMPACT_ATOMS: atom_id res chain seq x y z
N MET A 1 20.57 -3.02 10.07
CA MET A 1 19.69 -4.19 10.38
C MET A 1 20.06 -5.30 9.41
N ILE A 2 20.18 -6.55 9.88
CA ILE A 2 20.51 -7.71 9.02
C ILE A 2 19.21 -8.48 8.73
N PRO A 3 18.73 -8.53 7.47
CA PRO A 3 17.45 -9.15 7.13
C PRO A 3 17.36 -10.67 7.36
N ASP A 4 18.49 -11.38 7.40
CA ASP A 4 18.51 -12.84 7.58
C ASP A 4 18.18 -13.31 9.01
N LEU A 5 18.03 -12.37 9.96
CA LEU A 5 17.65 -12.64 11.35
C LEU A 5 16.16 -12.40 11.65
N LEU A 6 15.35 -12.11 10.63
CA LEU A 6 13.92 -11.86 10.81
C LEU A 6 13.17 -13.15 11.18
N THR A 7 12.28 -13.07 12.17
CA THR A 7 11.36 -14.17 12.49
C THR A 7 10.49 -14.51 11.28
N LYS A 8 10.11 -15.77 11.13
CA LYS A 8 9.22 -16.20 10.05
C LYS A 8 7.76 -15.87 10.34
N GLU A 9 7.38 -15.97 11.61
CA GLU A 9 6.00 -15.80 12.05
C GLU A 9 5.65 -14.32 12.20
N GLU A 10 4.44 -13.98 11.78
CA GLU A 10 3.85 -12.66 12.00
C GLU A 10 3.57 -12.49 13.49
N PRO A 11 4.18 -11.49 14.16
CA PRO A 11 3.83 -11.15 15.53
C PRO A 11 2.44 -10.52 15.58
N TYR A 12 1.89 -10.33 16.77
CA TYR A 12 0.67 -9.53 16.92
C TYR A 12 0.94 -8.09 16.43
N THR A 13 0.18 -7.64 15.42
CA THR A 13 0.34 -6.31 14.80
C THR A 13 -0.73 -5.31 15.21
N GLY A 14 -1.64 -5.69 16.11
CA GLY A 14 -2.80 -4.88 16.48
C GLY A 14 -4.02 -5.10 15.59
N GLU A 15 -5.07 -4.33 15.88
CA GLU A 15 -6.33 -4.33 15.14
C GLU A 15 -6.30 -3.28 14.02
N TRP A 16 -6.61 -3.69 12.79
CA TRP A 16 -6.56 -2.84 11.60
C TRP A 16 -7.96 -2.51 11.09
N ASN A 17 -8.72 -1.78 11.90
CA ASN A 17 -10.06 -1.27 11.58
C ASN A 17 -9.98 0.14 11.01
N ASP A 18 -10.92 0.52 10.14
CA ASP A 18 -10.95 1.83 9.46
C ASP A 18 -9.58 2.19 8.88
N ILE A 19 -9.29 1.60 7.73
CA ILE A 19 -7.97 1.68 7.11
C ILE A 19 -8.05 2.29 5.72
N LEU A 20 -6.98 2.99 5.36
CA LEU A 20 -6.65 3.23 3.97
C LEU A 20 -5.85 2.03 3.47
N ALA A 21 -6.40 1.29 2.51
CA ALA A 21 -5.78 0.09 1.96
C ALA A 21 -5.19 0.35 0.58
N PHE A 22 -4.08 -0.32 0.28
CA PHE A 22 -3.42 -0.27 -1.03
C PHE A 22 -2.70 -1.60 -1.27
N GLN A 23 -2.57 -2.02 -2.52
CA GLN A 23 -1.91 -3.28 -2.86
C GLN A 23 -1.00 -3.12 -4.08
N TYR A 24 0.10 -3.86 -4.07
CA TYR A 24 0.92 -4.10 -5.26
C TYR A 24 0.75 -5.55 -5.70
N HIS A 25 0.40 -5.77 -6.97
CA HIS A 25 0.26 -7.08 -7.57
C HIS A 25 1.44 -7.33 -8.51
N TYR A 26 2.13 -8.46 -8.36
CA TYR A 26 3.34 -8.78 -9.11
C TYR A 26 3.17 -10.04 -9.96
N ASP A 27 3.73 -10.05 -11.16
CA ASP A 27 3.88 -11.28 -11.95
C ASP A 27 4.79 -12.30 -11.26
N VAL A 28 5.85 -11.79 -10.64
CA VAL A 28 6.79 -12.52 -9.78
C VAL A 28 7.19 -11.58 -8.67
N LEU A 29 7.02 -11.98 -7.41
CA LEU A 29 7.43 -11.20 -6.23
C LEU A 29 8.82 -11.64 -5.75
N PRO A 30 9.90 -10.87 -6.00
CA PRO A 30 11.21 -11.17 -5.46
C PRO A 30 11.20 -11.12 -3.94
N GLY A 31 11.74 -12.16 -3.30
CA GLY A 31 11.82 -12.24 -1.84
C GLY A 31 12.66 -11.12 -1.19
N SER A 32 13.42 -10.36 -1.97
CA SER A 32 14.24 -9.24 -1.51
C SER A 32 13.50 -7.92 -1.38
N ILE A 33 12.30 -7.76 -1.95
CA ILE A 33 11.60 -6.47 -1.95
C ILE A 33 11.23 -6.06 -0.52
N ILE A 34 10.54 -6.95 0.20
CA ILE A 34 10.10 -6.65 1.56
C ILE A 34 11.30 -6.46 2.51
N SER A 35 12.37 -7.25 2.37
CA SER A 35 13.55 -7.10 3.22
C SER A 35 14.30 -5.79 2.96
N ARG A 36 14.44 -5.37 1.69
CA ARG A 36 14.99 -4.05 1.34
C ARG A 36 14.12 -2.92 1.88
N PHE A 37 12.80 -3.06 1.77
CA PHE A 37 11.84 -2.09 2.30
C PHE A 37 11.97 -1.93 3.82
N ILE A 38 12.02 -3.04 4.58
CA ILE A 38 12.21 -3.03 6.04
C ILE A 38 13.50 -2.31 6.42
N VAL A 39 14.62 -2.61 5.73
CA VAL A 39 15.91 -1.96 6.00
C VAL A 39 15.84 -0.45 5.72
N ARG A 40 15.22 -0.05 4.61
CA ARG A 40 15.09 1.35 4.23
C ARG A 40 14.21 2.13 5.22
N MET A 41 13.13 1.51 5.69
CA MET A 41 12.15 2.09 6.62
C MET A 41 12.48 1.84 8.12
N HIS A 42 13.69 1.35 8.44
CA HIS A 42 14.02 0.92 9.81
C HIS A 42 13.80 1.98 10.89
N SER A 43 13.99 3.26 10.58
CA SER A 43 13.82 4.38 11.52
C SER A 43 12.35 4.63 11.90
N SER A 44 11.43 4.16 11.07
CA SER A 44 9.98 4.32 11.23
C SER A 44 9.30 3.03 11.71
N VAL A 45 10.06 1.99 12.04
CA VAL A 45 9.51 0.74 12.59
C VAL A 45 8.86 1.00 13.95
N CYS A 46 7.60 0.60 14.10
CA CYS A 46 6.85 0.69 15.33
C CYS A 46 7.27 -0.44 16.28
N GLU A 47 7.80 -0.10 17.46
CA GLU A 47 8.08 -1.04 18.56
C GLU A 47 8.90 -2.29 18.17
N HIS A 48 9.76 -2.21 17.15
CA HIS A 48 10.51 -3.36 16.60
C HIS A 48 9.62 -4.47 16.00
N THR A 49 8.41 -4.12 15.58
CA THR A 49 7.43 -5.05 14.99
C THR A 49 7.73 -5.28 13.51
N TYR A 50 8.59 -6.24 13.23
CA TYR A 50 8.90 -6.71 11.88
C TYR A 50 9.13 -8.23 11.85
N TRP A 51 8.94 -8.83 10.69
CA TRP A 51 9.20 -10.24 10.41
C TRP A 51 9.56 -10.41 8.94
N ARG A 52 9.85 -11.63 8.52
CA ARG A 52 10.41 -11.92 7.17
C ARG A 52 9.51 -11.42 6.03
N SER A 53 8.21 -11.36 6.25
CA SER A 53 7.22 -10.97 5.25
C SER A 53 6.46 -9.70 5.60
N GLY A 54 6.88 -8.93 6.62
CA GLY A 54 6.17 -7.69 6.90
C GLY A 54 6.75 -6.85 8.02
N VAL A 55 6.15 -5.67 8.18
CA VAL A 55 6.57 -4.65 9.14
C VAL A 55 5.40 -3.75 9.50
N VAL A 56 5.37 -3.34 10.76
CA VAL A 56 4.53 -2.22 11.21
C VAL A 56 5.38 -0.97 11.30
N LEU A 57 4.95 0.06 10.60
CA LEU A 57 5.54 1.39 10.60
C LEU A 57 4.68 2.35 11.40
N GLU A 58 5.33 3.40 11.92
CA GLU A 58 4.68 4.49 12.62
C GLU A 58 5.28 5.82 12.14
N ASP A 59 4.41 6.73 11.70
CA ASP A 59 4.79 8.12 11.52
C ASP A 59 4.68 8.84 12.87
N LYS A 60 5.83 9.19 13.43
CA LYS A 60 5.93 9.87 14.73
C LYS A 60 5.29 11.26 14.74
N VAL A 61 5.09 11.88 13.57
CA VAL A 61 4.50 13.22 13.46
C VAL A 61 2.98 13.14 13.54
N SER A 62 2.35 12.32 12.70
CA SER A 62 0.89 12.18 12.69
C SER A 62 0.33 11.21 13.74
N GLY A 63 1.15 10.25 14.20
CA GLY A 63 0.73 9.11 15.01
C GLY A 63 0.07 7.99 14.20
N ASN A 64 0.09 8.07 12.87
CA ASN A 64 -0.46 7.04 12.00
C ASN A 64 0.43 5.81 11.96
N LYS A 65 -0.21 4.64 11.82
CA LYS A 65 0.50 3.36 11.70
C LYS A 65 0.22 2.73 10.34
N ALA A 66 1.19 1.98 9.83
CA ALA A 66 1.02 1.25 8.59
C ALA A 66 1.52 -0.19 8.71
N LEU A 67 0.70 -1.14 8.33
CA LEU A 67 1.07 -2.55 8.16
C LEU A 67 1.42 -2.77 6.70
N VAL A 68 2.65 -3.20 6.45
CA VAL A 68 3.11 -3.62 5.13
C VAL A 68 3.42 -5.12 5.20
N LYS A 69 2.71 -5.91 4.38
CA LYS A 69 2.82 -7.38 4.37
C LYS A 69 2.96 -7.90 2.95
N ALA A 70 3.97 -8.72 2.73
CA ALA A 70 4.19 -9.45 1.49
C ALA A 70 3.60 -10.87 1.59
N ASP A 71 2.82 -11.23 0.58
CA ASP A 71 2.36 -12.59 0.34
C ASP A 71 3.05 -13.14 -0.91
N LYS A 72 3.87 -14.18 -0.72
CA LYS A 72 4.64 -14.78 -1.81
C LYS A 72 3.83 -15.75 -2.66
N GLU A 73 2.79 -16.34 -2.09
CA GLU A 73 1.93 -17.29 -2.79
C GLU A 73 1.02 -16.53 -3.75
N ASP A 74 0.42 -15.45 -3.25
CA ASP A 74 -0.42 -14.55 -4.02
C ASP A 74 0.36 -13.54 -4.86
N LYS A 75 1.68 -13.43 -4.62
CA LYS A 75 2.58 -12.44 -5.26
C LYS A 75 2.08 -11.01 -5.07
N LYS A 76 1.66 -10.68 -3.85
CA LYS A 76 1.09 -9.38 -3.49
C LYS A 76 1.86 -8.73 -2.36
N ILE A 77 1.86 -7.41 -2.33
CA ILE A 77 2.18 -6.66 -1.12
C ILE A 77 0.96 -5.85 -0.72
N TYR A 78 0.52 -6.02 0.51
CA TYR A 78 -0.57 -5.30 1.13
C TYR A 78 -0.01 -4.16 1.96
N VAL A 79 -0.59 -2.98 1.81
CA VAL A 79 -0.34 -1.81 2.64
C VAL A 79 -1.66 -1.41 3.28
N ARG A 80 -1.68 -1.30 4.61
CA ARG A 80 -2.85 -0.87 5.38
C ARG A 80 -2.42 0.25 6.30
N VAL A 81 -3.04 1.42 6.18
CA VAL A 81 -2.70 2.59 6.99
C VAL A 81 -3.89 2.94 7.89
N SER A 82 -3.65 3.02 9.19
CA SER A 82 -4.63 3.41 10.20
C SER A 82 -4.22 4.69 10.92
N GLY A 83 -5.15 5.33 11.63
CA GLY A 83 -4.92 6.58 12.36
C GLY A 83 -5.80 7.72 11.86
N ARG A 84 -5.29 8.95 11.78
CA ARG A 84 -6.04 10.13 11.33
C ARG A 84 -6.22 10.13 9.82
N GLU A 85 -7.46 10.08 9.36
CA GLU A 85 -7.85 10.00 7.93
C GLU A 85 -7.12 11.04 7.06
N GLN A 86 -7.04 12.29 7.52
CA GLN A 86 -6.46 13.40 6.77
C GLN A 86 -4.95 13.24 6.48
N THR A 87 -4.25 12.43 7.30
CA THR A 87 -2.80 12.20 7.20
C THR A 87 -2.45 10.75 6.83
N ARG A 88 -3.43 9.84 6.68
CA ARG A 88 -3.17 8.45 6.26
C ARG A 88 -2.53 8.41 4.87
N ARG A 89 -3.04 9.24 3.95
CA ARG A 89 -2.50 9.41 2.58
C ARG A 89 -1.03 9.82 2.57
N THR A 90 -0.59 10.66 3.51
CA THR A 90 0.81 11.11 3.58
C THR A 90 1.75 9.95 3.91
N LEU A 91 1.37 9.10 4.88
CA LEU A 91 2.16 7.91 5.21
C LEU A 91 2.12 6.90 4.05
N LEU A 92 0.99 6.74 3.37
CA LEU A 92 0.91 5.91 2.17
C LEU A 92 1.86 6.43 1.07
N GLY A 93 1.88 7.73 0.80
CA GLY A 93 2.79 8.34 -0.18
C GLY A 93 4.27 8.09 0.14
N ILE A 94 4.65 8.20 1.43
CA ILE A 94 6.02 7.85 1.87
C ILE A 94 6.32 6.37 1.59
N ILE A 95 5.38 5.47 1.87
CA ILE A 95 5.53 4.03 1.61
C ILE A 95 5.67 3.77 0.11
N ARG A 96 4.81 4.36 -0.72
CA ARG A 96 4.83 4.24 -2.18
C ARG A 96 6.16 4.69 -2.76
N SER A 97 6.60 5.89 -2.42
CA SER A 97 7.89 6.42 -2.87
C SER A 97 9.08 5.50 -2.52
N ASN A 98 9.06 4.85 -1.35
CA ASN A 98 10.11 3.89 -0.99
C ASN A 98 10.03 2.59 -1.78
N PHE A 99 8.82 2.13 -2.15
CA PHE A 99 8.64 1.00 -3.04
C PHE A 99 9.09 1.32 -4.46
N ASP A 100 8.75 2.50 -4.99
CA ASP A 100 9.17 2.94 -6.33
C ASP A 100 10.69 2.90 -6.47
N HIS A 101 11.41 3.47 -5.50
CA HIS A 101 12.87 3.41 -5.45
C HIS A 101 13.41 1.96 -5.41
N ILE A 102 12.69 1.02 -4.80
CA ILE A 102 13.12 -0.40 -4.77
C ILE A 102 12.84 -1.05 -6.13
N HIS A 103 11.69 -0.79 -6.73
CA HIS A 103 11.30 -1.34 -8.04
C HIS A 103 12.25 -0.87 -9.14
N GLU A 104 12.64 0.41 -9.15
CA GLU A 104 13.63 0.95 -10.09
C GLU A 104 14.99 0.22 -10.06
N THR A 105 15.34 -0.39 -8.92
CA THR A 105 16.60 -1.14 -8.78
C THR A 105 16.54 -2.59 -9.25
N ILE A 106 15.37 -3.08 -9.66
CA ILE A 106 15.14 -4.48 -10.04
C ILE A 106 14.68 -4.50 -11.52
N PRO A 107 15.56 -4.91 -12.45
CA PRO A 107 15.22 -4.95 -13.86
C PRO A 107 14.01 -5.84 -14.15
N GLY A 108 13.06 -5.32 -14.94
CA GLY A 108 11.90 -6.06 -15.42
C GLY A 108 10.80 -6.28 -14.38
N ILE A 109 10.81 -5.54 -13.26
CA ILE A 109 9.68 -5.53 -12.33
C ILE A 109 8.76 -4.34 -12.60
N GLU A 110 7.49 -4.63 -12.84
CA GLU A 110 6.45 -3.61 -13.03
C GLU A 110 5.21 -4.07 -12.26
N PRO A 111 5.08 -3.72 -10.97
CA PRO A 111 3.89 -4.08 -10.22
C PRO A 111 2.67 -3.27 -10.67
N GLU A 112 1.51 -3.92 -10.64
CA GLU A 112 0.23 -3.23 -10.76
C GLU A 112 -0.18 -2.68 -9.40
N GLU A 113 -0.44 -1.38 -9.34
CA GLU A 113 -0.95 -0.69 -8.17
C GLU A 113 -2.47 -0.84 -8.12
N LYS A 114 -3.00 -1.36 -7.00
CA LYS A 114 -4.44 -1.59 -6.81
C LYS A 114 -4.97 -0.88 -5.57
N VAL A 115 -6.15 -0.30 -5.70
CA VAL A 115 -6.90 0.37 -4.63
C VAL A 115 -8.12 -0.49 -4.28
N PRO A 116 -8.15 -1.11 -3.08
CA PRO A 116 -9.34 -1.81 -2.59
C PRO A 116 -10.47 -0.84 -2.27
N LEU A 117 -11.71 -1.30 -2.37
CA LEU A 117 -12.86 -0.51 -1.90
C LEU A 117 -12.85 -0.44 -0.36
N PRO A 118 -13.21 0.71 0.25
CA PRO A 118 -13.19 0.87 1.71
C PRO A 118 -14.01 -0.18 2.48
N ASP A 119 -15.18 -0.56 1.95
CA ASP A 119 -16.09 -1.52 2.59
C ASP A 119 -15.93 -2.96 2.06
N HIS A 120 -15.17 -3.14 0.97
CA HIS A 120 -14.99 -4.41 0.26
C HIS A 120 -13.52 -4.59 -0.16
N LEU A 121 -12.66 -4.97 0.79
CA LEU A 121 -11.22 -5.09 0.58
C LEU A 121 -10.81 -6.18 -0.44
N GLU A 122 -11.72 -7.10 -0.73
CA GLU A 122 -11.60 -8.14 -1.76
C GLU A 122 -11.79 -7.59 -3.18
N ILE A 123 -12.53 -6.49 -3.33
CA ILE A 123 -12.77 -5.82 -4.60
C ILE A 123 -11.70 -4.75 -4.76
N VAL A 124 -10.83 -4.94 -5.75
CA VAL A 124 -9.70 -4.06 -6.00
C VAL A 124 -9.80 -3.44 -7.39
N VAL A 125 -9.46 -2.17 -7.50
CA VAL A 125 -9.47 -1.42 -8.75
C VAL A 125 -8.05 -1.05 -9.11
N ASP A 126 -7.73 -1.15 -10.39
CA ASP A 126 -6.45 -0.68 -10.89
C ASP A 126 -6.31 0.83 -10.72
N TYR A 127 -5.22 1.25 -10.09
CA TYR A 127 -4.97 2.67 -9.80
C TYR A 127 -4.76 3.48 -11.10
N ARG A 128 -4.08 2.93 -12.11
CA ARG A 128 -3.95 3.59 -13.42
C ARG A 128 -5.30 3.70 -14.12
N HIS A 129 -6.18 2.71 -13.97
CA HIS A 129 -7.55 2.80 -14.46
C HIS A 129 -8.32 3.95 -13.80
N LEU A 130 -8.20 4.13 -12.48
CA LEU A 130 -8.83 5.26 -11.77
C LEU A 130 -8.35 6.61 -12.30
N LEU A 131 -7.05 6.76 -12.56
CA LEU A 131 -6.50 7.99 -13.17
C LEU A 131 -7.12 8.25 -14.55
N VAL A 132 -7.20 7.24 -15.41
CA VAL A 132 -7.83 7.36 -16.74
C VAL A 132 -9.31 7.77 -16.61
N LEU A 133 -10.04 7.24 -15.63
CA LEU A 133 -11.44 7.64 -15.41
C LEU A 133 -11.55 9.11 -14.99
N GLU A 134 -10.66 9.58 -14.11
CA GLU A 134 -10.61 10.98 -13.67
C GLU A 134 -10.27 11.93 -14.82
N GLU A 135 -9.27 11.60 -15.65
CA GLU A 135 -8.91 12.36 -16.84
C GLU A 135 -10.08 12.47 -17.84
N ASN A 136 -10.85 11.40 -17.98
CA ASN A 136 -12.05 11.36 -18.82
C ASN A 136 -13.30 11.97 -18.15
N ASN A 137 -13.15 12.63 -16.99
CA ASN A 137 -14.23 13.26 -16.22
C ASN A 137 -15.37 12.30 -15.85
N LYS A 138 -15.06 11.00 -15.69
CA LYS A 138 -16.02 10.01 -15.18
C LYS A 138 -16.01 10.04 -13.66
N GLY A 139 -17.04 10.63 -13.06
CA GLY A 139 -17.14 10.77 -11.61
C GLY A 139 -17.38 9.45 -10.87
N ASN A 140 -18.18 8.56 -11.46
CA ASN A 140 -18.53 7.25 -10.90
C ASN A 140 -18.34 6.15 -11.94
N PHE A 141 -18.14 4.93 -11.47
CA PHE A 141 -18.13 3.71 -12.29
C PHE A 141 -18.52 2.50 -11.43
N ILE A 142 -18.83 1.38 -12.06
CA ILE A 142 -19.08 0.11 -11.37
C ILE A 142 -17.82 -0.75 -11.52
N PRO A 143 -17.10 -1.08 -10.43
CA PRO A 143 -15.91 -1.93 -10.49
C PRO A 143 -16.29 -3.38 -10.77
N GLU A 144 -15.36 -4.13 -11.35
CA GLU A 144 -15.55 -5.55 -11.61
C GLU A 144 -15.78 -6.32 -10.29
N GLY A 145 -16.76 -7.22 -10.28
CA GLY A 145 -17.14 -7.97 -9.07
C GLY A 145 -18.00 -7.19 -8.08
N HIS A 146 -18.40 -5.95 -8.41
CA HIS A 146 -19.33 -5.15 -7.62
C HIS A 146 -20.57 -4.77 -8.42
N SER A 147 -21.64 -4.37 -7.71
CA SER A 147 -22.93 -4.02 -8.32
C SER A 147 -23.32 -2.56 -8.10
N GLU A 148 -22.55 -1.81 -7.32
CA GLU A 148 -22.85 -0.41 -6.98
C GLU A 148 -21.81 0.53 -7.60
N GLU A 149 -22.25 1.76 -7.88
CA GLU A 149 -21.36 2.82 -8.35
C GLU A 149 -20.45 3.27 -7.23
N VAL A 150 -19.16 3.39 -7.53
CA VAL A 150 -18.16 3.95 -6.63
C VAL A 150 -17.62 5.26 -7.20
N ASN A 151 -17.31 6.20 -6.31
CA ASN A 151 -16.78 7.50 -6.71
C ASN A 151 -15.28 7.42 -6.98
N VAL A 152 -14.86 7.80 -8.19
CA VAL A 152 -13.47 7.76 -8.64
C VAL A 152 -12.59 8.67 -7.78
N LYS A 153 -13.08 9.89 -7.48
CA LYS A 153 -12.30 10.87 -6.71
C LYS A 153 -12.11 10.44 -5.28
N GLU A 154 -13.12 9.85 -4.64
CA GLU A 154 -13.00 9.35 -3.27
C GLU A 154 -11.91 8.28 -3.15
N LEU A 155 -11.86 7.33 -4.09
CA LEU A 155 -10.81 6.30 -4.13
C LEU A 155 -9.42 6.92 -4.35
N LEU A 156 -9.29 7.85 -5.30
CA LEU A 156 -8.01 8.51 -5.58
C LEU A 156 -7.56 9.44 -4.43
N ASN A 157 -8.49 10.09 -3.74
CA ASN A 157 -8.20 11.00 -2.61
C ASN A 157 -7.56 10.28 -1.43
N GLY A 158 -7.84 8.98 -1.29
CA GLY A 158 -7.15 8.12 -0.33
C GLY A 158 -5.68 7.90 -0.70
N VAL A 159 -5.32 7.89 -1.99
CA VAL A 159 -3.98 7.52 -2.46
C VAL A 159 -3.04 8.72 -2.51
N GLU A 160 -3.44 9.80 -3.18
CA GLU A 160 -2.61 10.99 -3.40
C GLU A 160 -3.49 12.23 -3.68
N PRO A 161 -3.00 13.46 -3.47
CA PRO A 161 -3.80 14.66 -3.70
C PRO A 161 -4.01 14.97 -5.19
N GLU A 162 -5.07 15.71 -5.53
CA GLU A 162 -5.43 16.03 -6.93
C GLU A 162 -4.30 16.78 -7.67
N GLU A 163 -3.52 17.59 -6.95
CA GLU A 163 -2.40 18.35 -7.50
C GLU A 163 -1.25 17.45 -7.97
N GLU A 164 -1.05 16.29 -7.35
CA GLU A 164 0.02 15.34 -7.69
C GLU A 164 -0.38 14.38 -8.82
N ARG A 165 -1.68 14.21 -9.09
CA ARG A 165 -2.22 13.33 -10.15
C ARG A 165 -2.03 13.85 -11.57
N ARG A 166 -1.86 15.17 -11.73
CA ARG A 166 -1.79 15.86 -13.03
C ARG A 166 -0.37 16.24 -13.45
N GLY A 167 0.63 15.70 -12.75
CA GLY A 167 2.06 15.98 -12.94
C GLY A 167 2.73 15.18 -14.04
#